data_AF-A0AAE3QZ30-F1
#
_entry.id   AF-A0AAE3QZ30-F1
#
_cell.length_a   1.000
_cell.length_b   1.000
_cell.length_c   1.000
_cell.angle_alpha   90.00
_cell.angle_beta   90.00
_cell.angle_gamma   90.00
#
_symmetry.space_group_name_H-M   'P 1'
#
loop_
_entity.id
_entity.type
_entity.pdbx_description
1 polymer ?
#
loop_
_entity_poly.entity_id
_entity_poly.type
_entity_poly.pdbx_seq_one_letter_code
_entity_poly.pdbx_strand_id
1 'polypeptide(L)'
;MFVLFTILTQIGGLVWLICIPLLSYIKRNISNAPKRWTAYVIGPVAIYFTVIFGIVPLLARQWGRVPLPITHTSLKPLSILTVLLNRHYVRKELRNVVLETSEQMAAKFPGTVVHYLDAGFPFIHGFPLLPHLSHNDGEKLDLAFFYTDVLTQQPVNDSPSPIGYGICEEPTSNEENTAAYCTSKGYRQYSLLQRVMPQGNKSSYLFDNKRTKAIVLLLVQNRRIGKLFIEPHLKKRMNLMKYDKIRFHGCQAVRHDDHIHIQLP
;
A
#
# COMPACT_ATOMS: atom_id res chain seq x y z
N MET A 1 1.93 9.81 23.00
CA MET A 1 1.98 8.38 22.61
C MET A 1 0.64 7.88 22.08
N PHE A 2 -0.46 7.99 22.84
CA PHE A 2 -1.80 7.56 22.41
C PHE A 2 -2.21 8.09 21.02
N VAL A 3 -2.19 9.42 20.83
CA VAL A 3 -2.61 10.06 19.57
C VAL A 3 -1.72 9.61 18.40
N LEU A 4 -0.40 9.62 18.59
CA LEU A 4 0.56 9.19 17.57
C LEU A 4 0.29 7.76 17.09
N PHE A 5 0.16 6.81 18.01
CA PHE A 5 -0.12 5.41 17.66
C PHE A 5 -1.51 5.21 17.05
N THR A 6 -2.49 6.01 17.45
CA THR A 6 -3.83 6.02 16.83
C THR A 6 -3.75 6.51 15.39
N ILE A 7 -3.01 7.59 15.11
CA ILE A 7 -2.84 8.09 13.74
C ILE A 7 -2.10 7.06 12.86
N LEU A 8 -1.07 6.40 13.40
CA LEU A 8 -0.25 5.46 12.64
C LEU A 8 -0.96 4.14 12.33
N THR A 9 -1.74 3.61 13.28
CA THR A 9 -2.27 2.23 13.20
C THR A 9 -3.77 2.08 13.45
N GLN A 10 -4.48 3.19 13.65
CA GLN A 10 -5.87 3.30 14.12
C GLN A 10 -6.12 2.78 15.55
N ILE A 11 -5.52 1.65 15.93
CA ILE A 11 -5.78 0.95 17.20
C ILE A 11 -4.67 1.10 18.23
N GLY A 12 -3.49 1.59 17.83
CA GLY A 12 -2.31 1.57 18.67
C GLY A 12 -2.42 2.43 19.94
N GLY A 13 -3.24 3.49 19.92
CA GLY A 13 -3.54 4.24 21.14
C GLY A 13 -4.29 3.41 22.17
N LEU A 14 -5.31 2.66 21.75
CA LEU A 14 -6.06 1.76 22.64
C LEU A 14 -5.17 0.64 23.19
N VAL A 15 -4.34 0.03 22.33
CA VAL A 15 -3.35 -0.96 22.78
C VAL A 15 -2.39 -0.36 23.80
N TRP A 16 -1.93 0.87 23.58
CA TRP A 16 -1.07 1.58 24.53
C TRP A 16 -1.73 1.73 25.90
N LEU A 17 -3.02 2.07 25.97
CA LEU A 17 -3.75 2.15 27.24
C LEU A 17 -3.80 0.80 27.97
N ILE A 18 -4.00 -0.30 27.23
CA ILE A 18 -3.99 -1.66 27.78
C ILE A 18 -2.59 -2.01 28.33
N CYS A 19 -1.52 -1.52 27.71
CA CYS A 19 -0.16 -1.76 28.17
C CYS A 19 0.20 -1.02 29.47
N ILE A 20 -0.40 0.12 29.79
CA ILE A 20 -0.08 0.93 30.98
C ILE A 20 -0.14 0.12 32.31
N PRO A 21 -1.22 -0.63 32.63
CA PRO A 21 -1.27 -1.43 33.85
C PRO A 21 -0.22 -2.55 33.85
N LEU A 22 0.03 -3.20 32.71
CA LEU A 22 1.08 -4.21 32.59
C LEU A 22 2.47 -3.62 32.90
N LEU A 23 2.79 -2.47 32.31
CA LEU A 23 4.07 -1.78 32.55
C LEU A 23 4.20 -1.39 34.04
N SER A 24 3.11 -0.91 34.65
CA SER A 24 3.08 -0.58 36.08
C SER A 24 3.32 -1.81 36.96
N TYR A 25 2.74 -2.96 36.60
CA TYR A 25 2.95 -4.23 37.28
C TYR A 25 4.41 -4.71 37.16
N ILE A 26 4.98 -4.66 35.95
CA ILE A 26 6.39 -5.03 35.68
C ILE A 26 7.33 -4.17 36.53
N LYS A 27 7.09 -2.85 36.59
CA LYS A 27 7.91 -1.91 37.37
C LYS A 27 7.96 -2.27 38.85
N ARG A 28 6.81 -2.65 39.42
CA ARG A 28 6.65 -2.93 40.86
C ARG A 28 7.21 -4.30 41.27
N ASN A 29 7.04 -5.31 40.42
CA ASN A 29 7.29 -6.70 40.81
C ASN A 29 8.62 -7.28 40.30
N ILE A 30 9.27 -6.65 39.32
CA ILE A 30 10.54 -7.16 38.77
C ILE A 30 11.68 -6.22 39.17
N SER A 31 12.44 -6.61 40.19
CA SER A 31 13.60 -5.85 40.68
C SER A 31 14.84 -6.01 39.78
N ASN A 32 15.01 -7.18 39.16
CA ASN A 32 16.15 -7.48 38.29
C ASN A 32 16.09 -6.64 37.00
N ALA A 33 17.07 -5.76 36.80
CA ALA A 33 17.10 -4.79 35.70
C ALA A 33 17.03 -5.43 34.29
N PRO A 34 17.85 -6.43 33.92
CA PRO A 34 17.74 -7.07 32.61
C PRO A 34 16.38 -7.73 32.38
N LYS A 35 15.87 -8.50 33.36
CA LYS A 35 14.55 -9.15 33.25
C LYS A 35 13.42 -8.12 33.11
N ARG A 36 13.50 -7.01 33.84
CA ARG A 36 12.52 -5.92 33.77
C ARG A 36 12.53 -5.25 32.40
N TRP A 37 13.72 -4.97 31.85
CA TRP A 37 13.86 -4.39 30.52
C TRP A 37 13.28 -5.31 29.44
N THR A 38 13.61 -6.61 29.49
CA THR A 38 13.05 -7.61 28.59
C THR A 38 11.53 -7.63 28.66
N ALA A 39 10.94 -7.63 29.86
CA ALA A 39 9.49 -7.61 30.03
C ALA A 39 8.83 -6.31 29.49
N TYR A 40 9.49 -5.16 29.65
CA TYR A 40 8.99 -3.89 29.11
C TYR A 40 8.96 -3.83 27.59
N VAL A 41 9.84 -4.55 26.91
CA VAL A 41 9.86 -4.61 25.44
C VAL A 41 8.90 -5.71 24.95
N ILE A 42 9.07 -6.93 25.46
CA ILE A 42 8.32 -8.10 24.96
C ILE A 42 6.83 -7.98 25.30
N GLY A 43 6.46 -7.51 26.49
CA GLY A 43 5.07 -7.46 26.93
C GLY A 43 4.17 -6.64 25.99
N PRO A 44 4.44 -5.34 25.77
CA PRO A 44 3.66 -4.52 24.86
C PRO A 44 3.67 -5.02 23.42
N VAL A 45 4.81 -5.53 22.94
CA VAL A 45 4.95 -6.09 21.59
C VAL A 45 4.06 -7.32 21.43
N ALA A 46 4.07 -8.24 22.40
CA ALA A 46 3.21 -9.42 22.40
C ALA A 46 1.73 -9.03 22.43
N ILE A 47 1.32 -8.09 23.29
CA ILE A 47 -0.06 -7.57 23.31
C ILE A 47 -0.45 -6.99 21.95
N TYR A 48 0.40 -6.15 21.37
CA TYR A 48 0.12 -5.55 20.06
C TYR A 48 -0.08 -6.62 18.99
N PHE A 49 0.82 -7.60 18.91
CA PHE A 49 0.71 -8.71 17.96
C PHE A 49 -0.55 -9.56 18.17
N THR A 50 -0.89 -9.88 19.41
CA THR A 50 -2.13 -10.60 19.73
C THR A 50 -3.35 -9.80 19.29
N VAL A 51 -3.36 -8.48 19.49
CA VAL A 51 -4.47 -7.62 19.08
C VAL A 51 -4.59 -7.58 17.55
N ILE A 52 -3.51 -7.29 16.81
CA ILE A 52 -3.59 -7.09 15.36
C ILE A 52 -3.82 -8.39 14.57
N PHE A 53 -3.35 -9.54 15.07
CA PHE A 53 -3.50 -10.82 14.36
C PHE A 53 -4.64 -11.68 14.91
N GLY A 54 -5.05 -11.49 16.17
CA GLY A 54 -6.14 -12.25 16.80
C GLY A 54 -7.46 -11.49 16.83
N ILE A 55 -7.47 -10.28 17.39
CA ILE A 55 -8.71 -9.57 17.72
C ILE A 55 -9.21 -8.70 16.55
N VAL A 56 -8.34 -7.87 16.00
CA VAL A 56 -8.70 -6.88 14.98
C VAL A 56 -9.34 -7.52 13.73
N PRO A 57 -8.80 -8.60 13.14
CA PRO A 57 -9.37 -9.20 11.94
C PRO A 57 -10.78 -9.77 12.12
N LEU A 58 -11.12 -10.17 13.36
CA LEU A 58 -12.44 -10.69 13.71
C LEU A 58 -13.46 -9.55 13.83
N LEU A 59 -13.09 -8.49 14.54
CA LEU A 59 -13.96 -7.33 14.77
C LEU A 59 -14.15 -6.48 13.51
N ALA A 60 -13.12 -6.36 12.67
CA ALA A 60 -13.16 -5.53 11.45
C ALA A 60 -14.32 -5.92 10.51
N ARG A 61 -14.73 -7.20 10.52
CA ARG A 61 -15.83 -7.70 9.70
C ARG A 61 -17.16 -7.01 9.99
N GLN A 62 -17.40 -6.62 11.24
CA GLN A 62 -18.60 -5.89 11.66
C GLN A 62 -18.66 -4.49 11.03
N TRP A 63 -17.51 -3.94 10.67
CA TRP A 63 -17.35 -2.66 9.98
C TRP A 63 -17.22 -2.82 8.45
N GLY A 64 -17.58 -3.99 7.90
CA GLY A 64 -17.48 -4.27 6.47
C GLY A 64 -16.04 -4.40 5.96
N ARG A 65 -15.07 -4.57 6.85
CA ARG A 65 -13.64 -4.66 6.55
C ARG A 65 -13.12 -6.08 6.66
N VAL A 66 -12.26 -6.46 5.73
CA VAL A 66 -11.51 -7.71 5.77
C VAL A 66 -10.04 -7.44 5.44
N PRO A 67 -9.09 -8.12 6.09
CA PRO A 67 -7.69 -7.99 5.73
C PRO A 67 -7.43 -8.63 4.36
N LEU A 68 -6.51 -8.03 3.61
CA LEU A 68 -5.82 -8.66 2.49
C LEU A 68 -4.89 -9.79 3.01
N PRO A 69 -4.62 -10.82 2.19
CA PRO A 69 -3.80 -11.94 2.63
C PRO A 69 -2.33 -11.51 2.83
N ILE A 70 -1.76 -11.84 4.00
CA ILE A 70 -0.34 -11.61 4.29
C ILE A 70 0.53 -12.61 3.51
N THR A 71 0.06 -13.86 3.44
CA THR A 71 0.69 -14.95 2.72
C THR A 71 -0.30 -15.50 1.70
N HIS A 72 -0.05 -15.28 0.41
CA HIS A 72 -0.73 -15.95 -0.68
C HIS A 72 0.25 -16.17 -1.83
N THR A 73 0.02 -17.15 -2.69
CA THR A 73 0.95 -17.48 -3.78
C THR A 73 1.08 -16.37 -4.82
N SER A 74 -0.03 -15.65 -5.09
CA SER A 74 -0.09 -14.60 -6.12
C SER A 74 -0.35 -13.19 -5.60
N LEU A 75 -0.66 -12.99 -4.31
CA LEU A 75 -0.98 -11.68 -3.74
C LEU A 75 -0.32 -11.49 -2.37
N LYS A 76 0.52 -10.47 -2.22
CA LYS A 76 1.23 -10.23 -0.95
C LYS A 76 1.36 -8.74 -0.66
N PRO A 77 1.56 -8.33 0.61
CA PRO A 77 2.02 -6.98 0.86
C PRO A 77 3.39 -6.78 0.20
N LEU A 78 3.68 -5.60 -0.33
CA LEU A 78 5.06 -5.28 -0.70
C LEU A 78 5.93 -5.16 0.55
N SER A 79 5.41 -4.49 1.58
CA SER A 79 6.08 -4.29 2.86
C SER A 79 5.27 -4.85 4.01
N ILE A 80 5.92 -5.57 4.91
CA ILE A 80 5.30 -6.01 6.16
C ILE A 80 4.83 -4.82 7.01
N LEU A 81 5.39 -3.62 6.80
CA LEU A 81 4.99 -2.42 7.50
C LEU A 81 3.50 -2.10 7.28
N THR A 82 2.98 -2.28 6.06
CA THR A 82 1.55 -2.09 5.77
C THR A 82 0.67 -3.01 6.63
N VAL A 83 1.15 -4.22 6.95
CA VAL A 83 0.48 -5.17 7.84
C VAL A 83 0.59 -4.73 9.29
N LEU A 84 1.80 -4.43 9.76
CA LEU A 84 2.06 -4.02 11.14
C LEU A 84 1.35 -2.72 11.52
N LEU A 85 1.10 -1.84 10.56
CA LEU A 85 0.36 -0.60 10.74
C LEU A 85 -1.16 -0.76 10.52
N ASN A 86 -1.68 -1.97 10.32
CA ASN A 86 -3.10 -2.22 10.04
C ASN A 86 -3.65 -1.48 8.80
N ARG A 87 -2.83 -1.25 7.78
CA ARG A 87 -3.19 -0.53 6.54
C ARG A 87 -3.59 -1.45 5.38
N HIS A 88 -3.97 -2.69 5.67
CA HIS A 88 -4.23 -3.73 4.66
C HIS A 88 -5.70 -4.21 4.68
N TYR A 89 -6.63 -3.37 5.13
CA TYR A 89 -8.05 -3.72 5.23
C TYR A 89 -8.85 -3.07 4.09
N VAL A 90 -9.70 -3.88 3.46
CA VAL A 90 -10.56 -3.47 2.34
C VAL A 90 -11.97 -4.02 2.54
N ARG A 91 -12.92 -3.58 1.71
CA ARG A 91 -14.21 -4.28 1.57
C ARG A 91 -14.00 -5.65 0.94
N LYS A 92 -14.86 -6.61 1.31
CA LYS A 92 -14.80 -8.00 0.81
C LYS A 92 -14.79 -8.07 -0.72
N GLU A 93 -15.56 -7.20 -1.38
CA GLU A 93 -15.62 -7.12 -2.84
C GLU A 93 -14.27 -6.77 -3.47
N LEU A 94 -13.59 -5.75 -2.96
CA LEU A 94 -12.28 -5.33 -3.47
C LEU A 94 -11.22 -6.42 -3.23
N ARG A 95 -11.22 -7.07 -2.06
CA ARG A 95 -10.34 -8.22 -1.79
C ARG A 95 -10.52 -9.31 -2.83
N ASN A 96 -11.77 -9.66 -3.14
CA ASN A 96 -12.07 -10.71 -4.10
C ASN A 96 -11.61 -10.32 -5.51
N VAL A 97 -11.90 -9.09 -5.95
CA VAL A 97 -11.43 -8.58 -7.25
C VAL A 97 -9.91 -8.70 -7.38
N VAL A 98 -9.17 -8.30 -6.35
CA VAL A 98 -7.70 -8.26 -6.39
C VAL A 98 -7.11 -9.65 -6.33
N LEU A 99 -7.69 -10.57 -5.55
CA LEU A 99 -7.26 -11.97 -5.48
C LEU A 99 -7.51 -12.70 -6.81
N GLU A 100 -8.71 -12.57 -7.37
CA GLU A 100 -9.02 -13.13 -8.69
C GLU A 100 -8.12 -12.55 -9.78
N THR A 101 -7.82 -11.24 -9.70
CA THR A 101 -6.90 -10.57 -10.64
C THR A 101 -5.47 -11.09 -10.48
N SER A 102 -5.02 -11.32 -9.24
CA SER A 102 -3.66 -11.79 -8.98
C SER A 102 -3.45 -13.23 -9.43
N GLU A 103 -4.47 -14.09 -9.27
CA GLU A 103 -4.47 -15.45 -9.81
C GLU A 103 -4.43 -15.46 -11.36
N GLN A 104 -5.19 -14.58 -12.01
CA GLN A 104 -5.12 -14.40 -13.46
C GLN A 104 -3.75 -13.91 -13.92
N MET A 105 -3.11 -13.01 -13.16
CA MET A 105 -1.74 -12.56 -13.44
C MET A 105 -0.73 -13.71 -13.29
N ALA A 106 -0.83 -14.51 -12.24
CA ALA A 106 0.04 -15.66 -12.03
C ALA A 106 -0.16 -16.75 -13.11
N ALA A 107 -1.40 -16.95 -13.59
CA ALA A 107 -1.68 -17.88 -14.67
C ALA A 107 -1.12 -17.37 -16.02
N LYS A 108 -1.25 -16.07 -16.30
CA LYS A 108 -0.78 -15.46 -17.56
C LYS A 108 0.74 -15.27 -17.59
N PHE A 109 1.35 -15.03 -16.43
CA PHE A 109 2.78 -14.83 -16.24
C PHE A 109 3.25 -15.68 -15.05
N PRO A 110 3.58 -16.96 -15.27
CA PRO A 110 3.97 -17.88 -14.21
C PRO A 110 5.04 -17.29 -13.28
N GLY A 111 4.82 -17.46 -11.97
CA GLY A 111 5.71 -16.92 -10.94
C GLY A 111 5.45 -15.46 -10.55
N THR A 112 4.53 -14.75 -11.22
CA THR A 112 4.20 -13.36 -10.87
C THR A 112 3.43 -13.27 -9.55
N VAL A 113 3.89 -12.37 -8.68
CA VAL A 113 3.19 -11.98 -7.46
C VAL A 113 2.74 -10.53 -7.61
N VAL A 114 1.45 -10.28 -7.43
CA VAL A 114 0.90 -8.93 -7.28
C VAL A 114 1.23 -8.45 -5.87
N HIS A 115 1.89 -7.30 -5.77
CA HIS A 115 2.15 -6.67 -4.49
C HIS A 115 1.15 -5.54 -4.23
N TYR A 116 0.47 -5.59 -3.08
CA TYR A 116 -0.38 -4.50 -2.61
C TYR A 116 0.37 -3.57 -1.66
N LEU A 117 -0.01 -2.30 -1.68
CA LEU A 117 0.51 -1.20 -0.86
C LEU A 117 -0.58 -0.76 0.13
N ASP A 118 -0.73 0.55 0.39
CA ASP A 118 -1.76 1.01 1.32
C ASP A 118 -3.18 0.69 0.81
N ALA A 119 -3.93 0.03 1.67
CA ALA A 119 -5.38 -0.14 1.59
C ALA A 119 -6.02 0.85 2.58
N GLY A 120 -7.03 0.42 3.35
CA GLY A 120 -7.57 1.18 4.47
C GLY A 120 -7.27 0.58 5.84
N PHE A 121 -7.72 1.28 6.88
CA PHE A 121 -7.73 0.83 8.26
C PHE A 121 -8.94 -0.10 8.59
N PRO A 122 -8.86 -0.92 9.67
CA PRO A 122 -9.84 -1.95 9.99
C PRO A 122 -11.22 -1.47 10.46
N PHE A 123 -11.32 -0.25 10.99
CA PHE A 123 -12.54 0.28 11.62
C PHE A 123 -12.90 1.66 11.08
N ILE A 124 -14.13 2.11 11.34
CA ILE A 124 -14.61 3.49 11.15
C ILE A 124 -14.43 4.06 9.74
N HIS A 125 -15.53 4.22 9.01
CA HIS A 125 -15.53 4.99 7.77
C HIS A 125 -15.12 6.45 8.03
N GLY A 126 -14.24 6.99 7.19
CA GLY A 126 -13.79 8.37 7.28
C GLY A 126 -12.54 8.58 8.15
N PHE A 127 -12.01 7.54 8.81
CA PHE A 127 -10.76 7.68 9.54
C PHE A 127 -9.59 8.00 8.58
N PRO A 128 -8.83 9.08 8.79
CA PRO A 128 -7.82 9.53 7.84
C PRO A 128 -6.60 8.60 7.83
N LEU A 129 -6.21 8.12 6.65
CA LEU A 129 -4.98 7.38 6.45
C LEU A 129 -3.92 8.31 5.86
N LEU A 130 -2.94 8.74 6.66
CA LEU A 130 -1.88 9.63 6.17
C LEU A 130 -0.78 8.82 5.44
N PRO A 131 -0.33 9.26 4.25
CA PRO A 131 -0.78 10.43 3.48
C PRO A 131 -1.97 10.15 2.54
N HIS A 132 -2.36 8.89 2.32
CA HIS A 132 -3.44 8.47 1.40
C HIS A 132 -4.85 8.74 1.96
N LEU A 133 -5.20 10.02 2.11
CA LEU A 133 -6.43 10.46 2.80
C LEU A 133 -7.73 9.88 2.22
N SER A 134 -7.73 9.51 0.93
CA SER A 134 -8.89 8.92 0.28
C SER A 134 -9.15 7.47 0.75
N HIS A 135 -8.17 6.77 1.34
CA HIS A 135 -8.26 5.36 1.76
C HIS A 135 -8.98 5.17 3.10
N ASN A 136 -10.06 5.92 3.32
CA ASN A 136 -10.79 5.97 4.59
C ASN A 136 -12.07 5.11 4.61
N ASP A 137 -12.40 4.47 3.49
CA ASP A 137 -13.65 3.75 3.25
C ASP A 137 -13.45 2.30 2.77
N GLY A 138 -12.18 1.85 2.69
CA GLY A 138 -11.73 0.52 2.26
C GLY A 138 -12.24 0.10 0.88
N GLU A 139 -12.60 1.08 0.06
CA GLU A 139 -12.95 0.91 -1.35
C GLU A 139 -11.74 1.14 -2.25
N LYS A 140 -10.60 1.53 -1.68
CA LYS A 140 -9.38 1.89 -2.39
C LYS A 140 -8.23 0.97 -2.03
N LEU A 141 -7.38 0.73 -3.01
CA LEU A 141 -6.16 -0.05 -2.86
C LEU A 141 -5.11 0.44 -3.84
N ASP A 142 -3.89 0.54 -3.35
CA ASP A 142 -2.72 0.76 -4.20
C ASP A 142 -2.01 -0.57 -4.48
N LEU A 143 -1.52 -0.75 -5.71
CA LEU A 143 -0.76 -1.91 -6.16
C LEU A 143 0.56 -1.45 -6.75
N ALA A 144 1.64 -2.19 -6.47
CA ALA A 144 2.93 -1.92 -7.07
C ALA A 144 2.93 -2.21 -8.58
N PHE A 145 3.78 -1.49 -9.32
CA PHE A 145 4.11 -1.87 -10.69
C PHE A 145 4.96 -3.14 -10.74
N PHE A 146 5.09 -3.70 -11.94
CA PHE A 146 6.00 -4.81 -12.21
C PHE A 146 7.30 -4.32 -12.79
N TYR A 147 8.36 -5.06 -12.47
CA TYR A 147 9.73 -4.74 -12.86
C TYR A 147 10.49 -5.96 -13.33
N THR A 148 11.45 -5.75 -14.22
CA THR A 148 12.50 -6.72 -14.54
C THR A 148 13.82 -6.23 -13.98
N ASP A 149 14.66 -7.15 -13.55
CA ASP A 149 16.01 -6.83 -13.11
C ASP A 149 16.89 -6.47 -14.33
N VAL A 150 17.68 -5.39 -14.22
CA VAL A 150 18.50 -4.87 -15.33
C VAL A 150 19.60 -5.85 -15.74
N LEU A 151 20.16 -6.62 -14.80
CA LEU A 151 21.30 -7.49 -15.07
C LEU A 151 20.87 -8.80 -15.72
N THR A 152 19.85 -9.44 -15.15
CA THR A 152 19.34 -10.75 -15.58
C THR A 152 18.30 -10.64 -16.68
N GLN A 153 17.71 -9.44 -16.89
CA GLN A 153 16.58 -9.20 -17.78
C GLN A 153 15.35 -10.06 -17.45
N GLN A 154 15.29 -10.61 -16.22
CA GLN A 154 14.19 -11.47 -15.78
C GLN A 154 13.15 -10.70 -14.97
N PRO A 155 11.88 -11.11 -15.05
CA PRO A 155 10.83 -10.69 -14.11
C PRO A 155 11.26 -10.84 -12.65
N VAL A 156 11.09 -9.78 -11.86
CA VAL A 156 11.21 -9.84 -10.40
C VAL A 156 9.86 -9.60 -9.72
N ASN A 157 9.74 -10.10 -8.49
CA ASN A 157 8.62 -9.85 -7.57
C ASN A 157 9.09 -8.91 -6.46
N ASP A 158 9.68 -7.80 -6.86
CA ASP A 158 10.15 -6.74 -5.99
C ASP A 158 9.96 -5.39 -6.71
N SER A 159 10.15 -4.30 -5.98
CA SER A 159 9.98 -2.93 -6.45
C SER A 159 11.22 -2.11 -6.16
N PRO A 160 11.57 -1.13 -7.01
CA PRO A 160 12.68 -0.23 -6.71
C PRO A 160 12.47 0.50 -5.38
N SER A 161 11.22 0.80 -4.99
CA SER A 161 10.89 1.35 -3.67
C SER A 161 10.54 0.24 -2.69
N PRO A 162 11.21 0.13 -1.52
CA PRO A 162 10.90 -0.87 -0.48
C PRO A 162 9.50 -0.73 0.13
N ILE A 163 8.88 0.44 -0.01
CA ILE A 163 7.52 0.73 0.45
C ILE A 163 6.54 0.90 -0.70
N GLY A 164 7.01 0.80 -1.95
CA GLY A 164 6.20 0.91 -3.16
C GLY A 164 5.86 2.33 -3.60
N TYR A 165 6.40 3.34 -2.93
CA TYR A 165 6.14 4.75 -3.22
C TYR A 165 7.42 5.58 -3.34
N GLY A 166 7.36 6.68 -4.10
CA GLY A 166 8.40 7.70 -4.24
C GLY A 166 9.55 7.35 -5.17
N ILE A 167 9.51 6.24 -5.90
CA ILE A 167 10.41 6.00 -7.04
C ILE A 167 9.56 5.93 -8.30
N CYS A 168 9.58 7.03 -9.04
CA CYS A 168 8.65 7.29 -10.13
C CYS A 168 9.17 6.82 -11.49
N GLU A 169 8.30 6.26 -12.30
CA GLU A 169 8.47 6.00 -13.73
C GLU A 169 8.32 7.29 -14.53
N GLU A 170 9.40 8.05 -14.65
CA GLU A 170 9.39 9.36 -15.32
C GLU A 170 8.97 9.27 -16.80
N PRO A 171 8.39 10.35 -17.35
CA PRO A 171 8.10 10.46 -18.77
C PRO A 171 9.41 10.51 -19.58
N THR A 172 9.37 9.93 -20.78
CA THR A 172 10.39 10.13 -21.80
C THR A 172 10.32 11.55 -22.38
N SER A 173 11.31 11.95 -23.17
CA SER A 173 11.34 13.27 -23.83
C SER A 173 10.15 13.53 -24.77
N ASN A 174 9.48 12.48 -25.26
CA ASN A 174 8.34 12.56 -26.17
C ASN A 174 6.99 12.34 -25.46
N GLU A 175 6.99 12.23 -24.13
CA GLU A 175 5.82 12.02 -23.31
C GLU A 175 5.44 13.29 -22.54
N GLU A 176 4.16 13.39 -22.19
CA GLU A 176 3.68 14.50 -21.37
C GLU A 176 4.31 14.45 -19.98
N ASN A 177 4.88 15.57 -19.54
CA ASN A 177 5.48 15.68 -18.22
C ASN A 177 4.50 16.33 -17.23
N THR A 178 3.58 15.52 -16.72
CA THR A 178 2.57 15.94 -15.74
C THR A 178 3.20 16.51 -14.48
N ALA A 179 4.33 15.98 -14.03
CA ALA A 179 5.01 16.48 -12.84
C ALA A 179 5.60 17.86 -13.03
N ALA A 180 6.24 18.13 -14.18
CA ALA A 180 6.69 19.47 -14.54
C ALA A 180 5.50 20.43 -14.66
N TYR A 181 4.40 19.99 -15.30
CA TYR A 181 3.16 20.74 -15.39
C TYR A 181 2.60 21.10 -14.01
N CYS A 182 2.40 20.13 -13.11
CA CYS A 182 1.87 20.36 -11.77
C CYS A 182 2.81 21.25 -10.93
N THR A 183 4.12 21.06 -11.05
CA THR A 183 5.12 21.92 -10.38
C THR A 183 5.03 23.36 -10.87
N SER A 184 4.87 23.59 -12.18
CA SER A 184 4.71 24.93 -12.76
C SER A 184 3.43 25.64 -12.27
N LYS A 185 2.41 24.87 -11.85
CA LYS A 185 1.16 25.37 -11.27
C LYS A 185 1.23 25.57 -9.74
N GLY A 186 2.40 25.37 -9.13
CA GLY A 186 2.64 25.59 -7.71
C GLY A 186 2.44 24.35 -6.82
N TYR A 187 2.07 23.20 -7.37
CA TYR A 187 1.82 21.96 -6.60
C TYR A 187 3.14 21.26 -6.23
N ARG A 188 3.92 21.85 -5.32
CA ARG A 188 5.21 21.28 -4.88
C ARG A 188 5.05 19.93 -4.16
N GLN A 189 3.91 19.70 -3.51
CA GLN A 189 3.59 18.43 -2.84
C GLN A 189 3.50 17.26 -3.81
N TYR A 190 3.23 17.53 -5.10
CA TYR A 190 3.05 16.52 -6.13
C TYR A 190 4.25 15.57 -6.18
N SER A 191 5.46 16.10 -6.22
CA SER A 191 6.72 15.32 -6.26
C SER A 191 7.43 15.25 -4.91
N LEU A 192 6.75 15.53 -3.79
CA LEU A 192 7.41 15.56 -2.46
C LEU A 192 8.05 14.21 -2.11
N LEU A 193 7.30 13.12 -2.30
CA LEU A 193 7.75 11.80 -1.90
C LEU A 193 8.98 11.34 -2.70
N GLN A 194 9.02 11.66 -3.99
CA GLN A 194 10.18 11.43 -4.84
C GLN A 194 11.46 12.11 -4.30
N ARG A 195 11.34 13.32 -3.78
CA ARG A 195 12.50 14.09 -3.29
C ARG A 195 13.07 13.54 -1.98
N VAL A 196 12.26 12.85 -1.18
CA VAL A 196 12.69 12.31 0.12
C VAL A 196 13.10 10.84 0.04
N MET A 197 12.59 10.09 -0.93
CA MET A 197 12.92 8.68 -1.10
C MET A 197 14.30 8.49 -1.75
N PRO A 198 15.17 7.62 -1.22
CA PRO A 198 16.46 7.30 -1.85
C PRO A 198 16.26 6.71 -3.25
N GLN A 199 16.77 7.39 -4.29
CA GLN A 199 16.56 7.01 -5.69
C GLN A 199 17.56 5.97 -6.22
N GLY A 200 18.60 5.63 -5.45
CA GLY A 200 19.72 4.81 -5.91
C GLY A 200 19.33 3.40 -6.36
N ASN A 201 18.25 2.83 -5.81
CA ASN A 201 17.81 1.50 -6.19
C ASN A 201 17.18 1.46 -7.60
N LYS A 202 16.72 2.59 -8.13
CA LYS A 202 16.00 2.67 -9.41
C LYS A 202 16.82 2.11 -10.57
N SER A 203 18.14 2.28 -10.58
CA SER A 203 19.01 1.84 -11.67
C SER A 203 19.11 0.32 -11.83
N SER A 204 18.64 -0.45 -10.86
CA SER A 204 18.64 -1.93 -10.91
C SER A 204 17.36 -2.50 -11.53
N TYR A 205 16.34 -1.68 -11.77
CA TYR A 205 15.02 -2.11 -12.21
C TYR A 205 14.63 -1.45 -13.52
N LEU A 206 14.02 -2.23 -14.42
CA LEU A 206 13.35 -1.74 -15.63
C LEU A 206 11.85 -1.94 -15.46
N PHE A 207 11.07 -0.91 -15.79
CA PHE A 207 9.62 -0.98 -15.77
C PHE A 207 9.11 -2.05 -16.74
N ASP A 208 8.37 -3.03 -16.21
CA ASP A 208 7.76 -4.08 -17.00
C ASP A 208 6.42 -3.60 -17.56
N ASN A 209 6.50 -2.95 -18.72
CA ASN A 209 5.35 -2.43 -19.45
C ASN A 209 4.34 -3.54 -19.80
N LYS A 210 4.80 -4.79 -20.02
CA LYS A 210 3.95 -5.90 -20.46
C LYS A 210 3.08 -6.42 -19.31
N ARG A 211 3.68 -6.74 -18.16
CA ARG A 211 2.95 -7.21 -16.97
C ARG A 211 2.11 -6.10 -16.36
N THR A 212 2.63 -4.87 -16.28
CA THR A 212 1.88 -3.73 -15.73
C THR A 212 0.66 -3.40 -16.59
N LYS A 213 0.80 -3.39 -17.92
CA LYS A 213 -0.36 -3.24 -18.81
C LYS A 213 -1.39 -4.35 -18.62
N ALA A 214 -0.93 -5.59 -18.43
CA ALA A 214 -1.83 -6.73 -18.27
C ALA A 214 -2.69 -6.63 -17.01
N ILE A 215 -2.12 -6.28 -15.85
CA ILE A 215 -2.91 -6.12 -14.63
C ILE A 215 -3.87 -4.94 -14.75
N VAL A 216 -3.45 -3.83 -15.33
CA VAL A 216 -4.32 -2.66 -15.55
C VAL A 216 -5.51 -3.05 -16.43
N LEU A 217 -5.29 -3.81 -17.50
CA LEU A 217 -6.38 -4.30 -18.35
C LEU A 217 -7.38 -5.19 -17.59
N LEU A 218 -6.89 -6.13 -16.77
CA LEU A 218 -7.76 -7.00 -15.96
C LEU A 218 -8.62 -6.17 -14.99
N LEU A 219 -8.02 -5.16 -14.35
CA LEU A 219 -8.71 -4.31 -13.38
C LEU A 219 -9.76 -3.41 -14.05
N VAL A 220 -9.42 -2.73 -15.15
CA VAL A 220 -10.37 -1.80 -15.80
C VAL A 220 -11.55 -2.54 -16.47
N GLN A 221 -11.31 -3.75 -16.96
CA GLN A 221 -12.35 -4.59 -17.55
C GLN A 221 -13.27 -5.22 -16.50
N ASN A 222 -12.82 -5.31 -15.24
CA ASN A 222 -13.67 -5.77 -14.16
C ASN A 222 -14.77 -4.74 -13.85
N ARG A 223 -16.03 -5.16 -13.93
CA ARG A 223 -17.20 -4.29 -13.71
C ARG A 223 -17.29 -3.74 -12.28
N ARG A 224 -16.67 -4.43 -11.31
CA ARG A 224 -16.61 -4.02 -9.89
C ARG A 224 -15.61 -2.89 -9.63
N ILE A 225 -14.70 -2.58 -10.56
CA ILE A 225 -13.79 -1.43 -10.43
C ILE A 225 -14.41 -0.22 -11.11
N GLY A 226 -14.56 0.88 -10.36
CA GLY A 226 -15.11 2.14 -10.84
C GLY A 226 -14.05 3.07 -11.43
N LYS A 227 -12.91 3.20 -10.75
CA LYS A 227 -11.81 4.10 -11.16
C LYS A 227 -10.45 3.42 -11.00
N LEU A 228 -9.51 3.81 -11.85
CA LEU A 228 -8.10 3.48 -11.75
C LEU A 228 -7.28 4.73 -12.03
N PHE A 229 -6.29 5.05 -11.18
CA PHE A 229 -5.36 6.15 -11.42
C PHE A 229 -3.95 5.63 -11.70
N ILE A 230 -3.37 6.17 -12.77
CA ILE A 230 -1.96 6.11 -13.17
C ILE A 230 -1.66 7.41 -13.91
N GLU A 231 -0.39 7.81 -14.01
CA GLU A 231 -0.04 9.04 -14.74
C GLU A 231 -0.44 9.01 -16.23
N PRO A 232 -0.79 10.17 -16.82
CA PRO A 232 -1.14 10.30 -18.24
C PRO A 232 -0.14 9.69 -19.20
N HIS A 233 1.18 9.89 -18.97
CA HIS A 233 2.20 9.33 -19.86
C HIS A 233 2.22 7.80 -19.81
N LEU A 234 2.01 7.18 -18.64
CA LEU A 234 1.91 5.72 -18.52
C LEU A 234 0.66 5.17 -19.21
N LYS A 235 -0.47 5.87 -19.12
CA LYS A 235 -1.68 5.52 -19.88
C LYS A 235 -1.43 5.52 -21.39
N LYS A 236 -0.68 6.52 -21.90
CA LYS A 236 -0.27 6.61 -23.31
C LYS A 236 0.75 5.52 -23.68
N ARG A 237 1.81 5.35 -22.88
CA ARG A 237 2.89 4.34 -23.06
C ARG A 237 2.35 2.92 -23.16
N MET A 238 1.37 2.59 -22.32
CA MET A 238 0.71 1.28 -22.33
C MET A 238 -0.39 1.16 -23.39
N ASN A 239 -0.66 2.19 -24.19
CA ASN A 239 -1.74 2.24 -25.18
C ASN A 239 -3.11 1.90 -24.56
N LEU A 240 -3.47 2.64 -23.51
CA LEU A 240 -4.70 2.46 -22.73
C LEU A 240 -5.66 3.65 -22.84
N MET A 241 -5.48 4.49 -23.87
CA MET A 241 -6.25 5.74 -24.05
C MET A 241 -7.76 5.51 -24.17
N LYS A 242 -8.18 4.36 -24.72
CA LYS A 242 -9.59 3.98 -24.91
C LYS A 242 -10.37 3.64 -23.62
N TYR A 243 -9.71 3.59 -22.46
CA TYR A 243 -10.35 3.21 -21.20
C TYR A 243 -10.62 4.42 -20.31
N ASP A 244 -11.88 4.83 -20.20
CA ASP A 244 -12.33 6.00 -19.44
C ASP A 244 -12.27 5.83 -17.91
N LYS A 245 -12.21 4.59 -17.45
CA LYS A 245 -11.97 4.27 -16.03
C LYS A 245 -10.57 4.67 -15.57
N ILE A 246 -9.60 4.73 -16.50
CA ILE A 246 -8.24 5.15 -16.21
C ILE A 246 -8.17 6.67 -16.27
N ARG A 247 -7.89 7.31 -15.14
CA ARG A 247 -7.95 8.76 -15.00
C ARG A 247 -6.66 9.30 -14.44
N PHE A 248 -6.45 10.58 -14.67
CA PHE A 248 -5.48 11.37 -13.93
C PHE A 248 -6.11 11.82 -12.61
N HIS A 249 -5.43 11.64 -11.49
CA HIS A 249 -5.99 12.01 -10.18
C HIS A 249 -6.00 13.53 -9.95
N GLY A 250 -5.13 14.28 -10.64
CA GLY A 250 -5.01 15.73 -10.52
C GLY A 250 -3.80 16.16 -9.69
N CYS A 251 -3.31 17.39 -9.91
CA CYS A 251 -2.10 17.91 -9.26
C CYS A 251 -2.21 18.11 -7.74
N GLN A 252 -3.42 18.04 -7.18
CA GLN A 252 -3.64 18.15 -5.74
C GLN A 252 -3.24 16.87 -4.98
N ALA A 253 -3.21 15.73 -5.67
CA ALA A 253 -2.74 14.46 -5.13
C ALA A 253 -1.22 14.30 -5.32
N VAL A 254 -0.64 13.26 -4.72
CA VAL A 254 0.73 12.82 -5.07
C VAL A 254 0.68 12.11 -6.43
N ARG A 255 1.82 12.05 -7.12
CA ARG A 255 1.98 11.35 -8.41
C ARG A 255 1.54 9.88 -8.32
N HIS A 256 1.06 9.33 -9.44
CA HIS A 256 0.72 7.89 -9.58
C HIS A 256 1.56 7.26 -10.71
N ASP A 257 2.85 7.60 -10.73
CA ASP A 257 3.88 6.99 -11.59
C ASP A 257 4.82 6.09 -10.81
N ASP A 258 4.48 5.72 -9.59
CA ASP A 258 5.16 4.73 -8.75
C ASP A 258 4.25 3.54 -8.38
N HIS A 259 2.92 3.68 -8.54
CA HIS A 259 1.93 2.65 -8.24
C HIS A 259 0.64 2.77 -9.09
N ILE A 260 -0.20 1.73 -9.03
CA ILE A 260 -1.57 1.72 -9.56
C ILE A 260 -2.53 1.95 -8.40
N HIS A 261 -3.38 2.97 -8.47
CA HIS A 261 -4.49 3.13 -7.54
C HIS A 261 -5.78 2.59 -8.14
N ILE A 262 -6.56 1.81 -7.39
CA ILE A 262 -7.90 1.35 -7.81
C ILE A 262 -8.96 1.70 -6.78
N GLN A 263 -10.19 1.91 -7.28
CA GLN A 263 -11.36 2.20 -6.46
C GLN A 263 -12.58 1.39 -6.93
N LEU A 264 -13.39 0.91 -5.98
CA LEU A 264 -14.78 0.50 -6.25
C LEU A 264 -15.64 1.70 -6.76
N PRO A 265 -16.86 1.48 -7.29
CA PRO A 265 -17.68 2.53 -7.90
C PRO A 265 -18.15 3.62 -6.93
#